data_AF-A0A7X2P643-F1
#
_entry.id   AF-A0A7X2P643-F1
#
_cell.length_a   1.000
_cell.length_b   1.000
_cell.length_c   1.000
_cell.angle_alpha   90.00
_cell.angle_beta   90.00
_cell.angle_gamma   90.00
#
_symmetry.space_group_name_H-M   'P 1'
#
loop_
_entity.id
_entity.type
_entity.pdbx_description
1 polymer ?
#
loop_
_entity_poly.entity_id
_entity_poly.type
_entity_poly.pdbx_seq_one_letter_code
_entity_poly.pdbx_strand_id
1 'polypeptide(L)'
;MNYEIVSIYLKDGRNATGLSGQSGAAECCVGSYEPYAIMMGCQNNGDRAMMVFDLARDSEEEAVNLEKLRLLCRDGAIPVYAAGKIENLENIRTYLDLGCEKVFLNFRSSCGEKLLEEAAAAFGRGKLGWYMETPEQVPENGALPEQEVSMLLLEPAAAGVKDRTKLPVLLHEEKRAVCTADNVPTYVYKSAIPWEKFKKNSDGLVPVVVQDYKNNDVLMVAYMNQEAFEATCRTGRMTYWSRSRRELWVKGLTSGHFQFVRSLTLDCDNDTILARVAQIGAACHTGHRSCFFKQLVRTDGEYRQDD
;
A
#
# COMPACT_ATOMS: atom_id res chain seq x y z
N MET A 1 -10.74 -22.06 8.10
CA MET A 1 -10.63 -20.75 8.79
C MET A 1 -11.15 -19.74 7.80
N ASN A 2 -12.24 -19.06 8.12
CA ASN A 2 -12.92 -18.16 7.20
C ASN A 2 -12.79 -16.75 7.78
N TYR A 3 -12.29 -15.81 6.98
CA TYR A 3 -12.21 -14.42 7.40
C TYR A 3 -12.43 -13.50 6.21
N GLU A 4 -12.89 -12.30 6.54
CA GLU A 4 -13.14 -11.23 5.58
C GLU A 4 -11.80 -10.59 5.21
N ILE A 5 -11.59 -10.32 3.93
CA ILE A 5 -10.35 -9.71 3.46
C ILE A 5 -10.57 -8.28 2.97
N VAL A 6 -9.73 -7.37 3.44
CA VAL A 6 -9.68 -6.01 2.92
C VAL A 6 -9.10 -6.05 1.51
N SER A 7 -9.84 -5.46 0.58
CA SER A 7 -9.53 -5.51 -0.85
C SER A 7 -9.40 -4.11 -1.43
N ILE A 8 -8.46 -3.93 -2.35
CA ILE A 8 -8.33 -2.73 -3.18
C ILE A 8 -8.35 -3.08 -4.66
N TYR A 9 -8.76 -2.12 -5.47
CA TYR A 9 -8.83 -2.24 -6.92
C TYR A 9 -7.86 -1.26 -7.54
N LEU A 10 -6.72 -1.74 -7.96
CA LEU A 10 -5.64 -0.90 -8.44
C LEU A 10 -5.87 -0.55 -9.92
N LYS A 11 -6.03 0.74 -10.20
CA LYS A 11 -6.22 1.29 -11.54
C LYS A 11 -5.46 2.60 -11.66
N ASP A 12 -4.55 2.69 -12.63
CA ASP A 12 -3.69 3.86 -12.83
C ASP A 12 -2.98 4.30 -11.52
N GLY A 13 -2.46 3.31 -10.79
CA GLY A 13 -1.76 3.49 -9.52
C GLY A 13 -2.61 3.95 -8.33
N ARG A 14 -3.94 4.01 -8.49
CA ARG A 14 -4.89 4.45 -7.46
C ARG A 14 -5.90 3.37 -7.14
N ASN A 15 -6.49 3.44 -5.95
CA ASN A 15 -7.60 2.59 -5.59
C ASN A 15 -8.90 3.07 -6.26
N ALA A 16 -9.57 2.19 -7.00
CA ALA A 16 -10.88 2.38 -7.62
C ALA A 16 -12.00 1.87 -6.70
N THR A 17 -13.26 2.19 -7.01
CA THR A 17 -14.39 1.87 -6.12
C THR A 17 -14.92 0.43 -6.24
N GLY A 18 -14.39 -0.39 -7.15
CA GLY A 18 -14.88 -1.75 -7.46
C GLY A 18 -14.20 -2.36 -8.69
N LEU A 19 -14.52 -3.63 -9.01
CA LEU A 19 -14.02 -4.34 -10.20
C LEU A 19 -14.49 -3.71 -11.51
N SER A 20 -15.65 -3.04 -11.50
CA SER A 20 -16.15 -2.27 -12.66
C SER A 20 -15.24 -1.10 -13.06
N GLY A 21 -14.27 -0.74 -12.21
CA GLY A 21 -13.27 0.27 -12.50
C GLY A 21 -13.85 1.67 -12.69
N GLN A 22 -15.05 1.94 -12.17
CA GLN A 22 -15.57 3.30 -12.09
C GLN A 22 -14.67 4.06 -11.11
N SER A 23 -14.01 5.10 -11.62
CA SER A 23 -13.42 6.13 -10.78
C SER A 23 -14.57 6.95 -10.22
N GLY A 24 -15.06 6.61 -9.03
CA GLY A 24 -16.03 7.45 -8.33
C GLY A 24 -15.44 8.83 -8.14
N ALA A 25 -15.83 9.78 -8.99
CA ALA A 25 -15.49 11.17 -8.85
C ALA A 25 -16.19 11.71 -7.60
N ALA A 26 -15.39 11.94 -6.56
CA ALA A 26 -15.61 13.06 -5.64
C ALA A 26 -14.23 13.66 -5.38
N GLU A 27 -13.96 14.83 -5.98
CA GLU A 27 -12.76 15.65 -5.81
C GLU A 27 -12.46 16.07 -4.35
N CYS A 28 -13.19 15.58 -3.36
CA CYS A 28 -13.09 16.04 -1.98
C CYS A 28 -12.01 15.33 -1.13
N CYS A 29 -11.48 14.17 -1.56
CA CYS A 29 -10.60 13.38 -0.70
C CYS A 29 -9.40 12.79 -1.47
N VAL A 30 -8.46 13.63 -1.89
CA VAL A 30 -7.22 13.25 -2.62
C VAL A 30 -6.26 12.37 -1.77
N GLY A 31 -6.72 11.81 -0.64
CA GLY A 31 -5.94 10.95 0.26
C GLY A 31 -6.60 9.64 0.68
N SER A 32 -7.87 9.41 0.35
CA SER A 32 -8.62 8.19 0.70
C SER A 32 -8.52 7.07 -0.35
N TYR A 33 -7.70 7.27 -1.39
CA TYR A 33 -7.57 6.34 -2.54
C TYR A 33 -6.13 5.90 -2.81
N GLU A 34 -5.18 6.22 -1.92
CA GLU A 34 -3.78 5.82 -2.11
C GLU A 34 -3.56 4.41 -1.54
N PRO A 35 -3.19 3.42 -2.36
CA PRO A 35 -3.06 2.01 -1.94
C PRO A 35 -2.19 1.80 -0.71
N TYR A 36 -1.11 2.56 -0.58
CA TYR A 36 -0.18 2.44 0.54
C TYR A 36 -0.82 2.90 1.87
N ALA A 37 -1.62 3.96 1.86
CA ALA A 37 -2.31 4.42 3.05
C ALA A 37 -3.31 3.37 3.54
N ILE A 38 -3.99 2.70 2.61
CA ILE A 38 -4.90 1.58 2.90
C ILE A 38 -4.12 0.43 3.54
N MET A 39 -3.01 0.00 2.96
CA MET A 39 -2.13 -1.03 3.53
C MET A 39 -1.72 -0.70 4.98
N MET A 40 -1.30 0.53 5.24
CA MET A 40 -0.94 0.94 6.60
C MET A 40 -2.13 0.88 7.56
N GLY A 41 -3.30 1.31 7.10
CA GLY A 41 -4.56 1.17 7.85
C GLY A 41 -4.86 -0.29 8.18
N CYS A 42 -4.76 -1.18 7.21
CA CYS A 42 -4.99 -2.62 7.39
C CYS A 42 -4.07 -3.20 8.47
N GLN A 43 -2.77 -2.89 8.39
CA GLN A 43 -1.79 -3.33 9.38
C GLN A 43 -2.13 -2.87 10.79
N ASN A 44 -2.52 -1.60 10.93
CA ASN A 44 -2.80 -1.01 12.23
C ASN A 44 -4.12 -1.51 12.84
N ASN A 45 -5.06 -1.94 11.99
CA ASN A 45 -6.28 -2.62 12.42
C ASN A 45 -6.07 -4.10 12.75
N GLY A 46 -4.88 -4.65 12.48
CA GLY A 46 -4.57 -6.06 12.71
C GLY A 46 -5.15 -6.99 11.64
N ASP A 47 -5.42 -6.48 10.44
CA ASP A 47 -5.82 -7.29 9.29
C ASP A 47 -4.74 -8.32 8.96
N ARG A 48 -5.16 -9.51 8.53
CA ARG A 48 -4.25 -10.66 8.37
C ARG A 48 -3.58 -10.71 7.00
N ALA A 49 -4.18 -10.06 6.01
CA ALA A 49 -3.70 -9.97 4.64
C ALA A 49 -4.49 -8.87 3.91
N MET A 50 -3.97 -8.44 2.76
CA MET A 50 -4.62 -7.50 1.87
C MET A 50 -4.74 -8.09 0.47
N MET A 51 -5.92 -7.98 -0.13
CA MET A 51 -6.17 -8.39 -1.52
C MET A 51 -6.02 -7.18 -2.46
N VAL A 52 -5.29 -7.36 -3.55
CA VAL A 52 -5.13 -6.35 -4.60
C VAL A 52 -5.65 -6.92 -5.91
N PHE A 53 -6.64 -6.27 -6.49
CA PHE A 53 -7.11 -6.56 -7.84
C PHE A 53 -6.48 -5.56 -8.81
N ASP A 54 -5.58 -6.01 -9.66
CA ASP A 54 -5.01 -5.22 -10.75
C ASP A 54 -6.02 -5.11 -11.90
N LEU A 55 -6.48 -3.89 -12.15
CA LEU A 55 -7.47 -3.55 -13.18
C LEU A 55 -6.86 -2.80 -14.37
N ALA A 56 -5.54 -2.90 -14.57
CA ALA A 56 -4.86 -2.30 -15.71
C ALA A 56 -5.49 -2.73 -17.04
N ARG A 57 -5.70 -1.76 -17.93
CA ARG A 57 -6.30 -1.98 -19.26
C ARG A 57 -5.28 -2.04 -20.38
N ASP A 58 -4.12 -1.44 -20.16
CA ASP A 58 -3.00 -1.37 -21.09
C ASP A 58 -1.66 -1.46 -20.35
N SER A 59 -0.57 -1.52 -21.11
CA SER A 59 0.77 -1.70 -20.58
C SER A 59 1.29 -0.49 -19.77
N GLU A 60 0.77 0.71 -20.01
CA GLU A 60 1.18 1.90 -19.25
C GLU A 60 0.54 1.86 -17.85
N GLU A 61 -0.77 1.60 -17.78
CA GLU A 61 -1.47 1.41 -16.51
C GLU A 61 -0.87 0.22 -15.73
N GLU A 62 -0.53 -0.87 -16.42
CA GLU A 62 0.09 -2.06 -15.81
C GLU A 62 1.42 -1.69 -15.14
N ALA A 63 2.32 -0.97 -15.83
CA ALA A 63 3.60 -0.56 -15.26
C ALA A 63 3.43 0.26 -13.97
N VAL A 64 2.46 1.20 -13.97
CA VAL A 64 2.15 2.03 -12.80
C VAL A 64 1.59 1.19 -11.64
N ASN A 65 0.67 0.26 -11.95
CA ASN A 65 0.06 -0.62 -10.96
C ASN A 65 1.10 -1.56 -10.33
N LEU A 66 1.97 -2.17 -11.14
CA LEU A 66 3.03 -3.05 -10.65
C LEU A 66 4.03 -2.32 -9.77
N GLU A 67 4.35 -1.04 -10.05
CA GLU A 67 5.18 -0.23 -9.15
C GLU A 67 4.51 -0.06 -7.77
N LYS A 68 3.22 0.28 -7.75
CA LYS A 68 2.47 0.40 -6.48
C LYS A 68 2.44 -0.92 -5.74
N LEU A 69 2.13 -2.01 -6.43
CA LEU A 69 2.06 -3.34 -5.84
C LEU A 69 3.41 -3.77 -5.24
N ARG A 70 4.52 -3.50 -5.95
CA ARG A 70 5.88 -3.70 -5.42
C ARG A 70 6.08 -2.98 -4.09
N LEU A 71 5.62 -1.73 -4.00
CA LEU A 71 5.74 -0.95 -2.77
C LEU A 71 4.92 -1.56 -1.65
N LEU A 72 3.67 -1.97 -1.91
CA LEU A 72 2.81 -2.64 -0.93
C LEU A 72 3.47 -3.92 -0.40
N CYS A 73 4.01 -4.78 -1.28
CA CYS A 73 4.66 -6.02 -0.87
C CYS A 73 5.97 -5.77 -0.12
N ARG A 74 6.78 -4.78 -0.56
CA ARG A 74 8.09 -4.47 0.02
C ARG A 74 7.99 -3.86 1.43
N ASP A 75 6.98 -3.02 1.62
CA ASP A 75 6.85 -2.17 2.80
C ASP A 75 5.70 -2.63 3.72
N GLY A 76 4.81 -3.48 3.22
CA GLY A 76 3.75 -4.12 3.98
C GLY A 76 4.30 -5.07 5.04
N ALA A 77 3.72 -5.04 6.25
CA ALA A 77 3.97 -6.01 7.30
C ALA A 77 2.99 -7.20 7.26
N ILE A 78 1.90 -7.07 6.49
CA ILE A 78 0.91 -8.12 6.26
C ILE A 78 1.07 -8.67 4.84
N PRO A 79 0.77 -9.97 4.63
CA PRO A 79 0.73 -10.57 3.30
C PRO A 79 -0.11 -9.78 2.30
N VAL A 80 0.44 -9.61 1.10
CA VAL A 80 -0.29 -9.08 -0.06
C VAL A 80 -0.63 -10.23 -0.99
N TYR A 81 -1.91 -10.35 -1.32
CA TYR A 81 -2.43 -11.25 -2.33
C TYR A 81 -2.84 -10.44 -3.57
N ALA A 82 -2.67 -11.02 -4.75
CA ALA A 82 -2.99 -10.33 -6.00
C ALA A 82 -3.91 -11.16 -6.89
N ALA A 83 -4.82 -10.49 -7.61
CA ALA A 83 -5.53 -11.01 -8.77
C ALA A 83 -5.49 -9.94 -9.86
N GLY A 84 -5.68 -10.34 -11.11
CA GLY A 84 -5.70 -9.40 -12.24
C GLY A 84 -5.85 -10.14 -13.56
N LYS A 85 -5.36 -9.53 -14.63
CA LYS A 85 -5.30 -10.17 -15.95
C LYS A 85 -4.20 -11.24 -15.96
N ILE A 86 -4.57 -12.49 -15.69
CA ILE A 86 -3.65 -13.63 -15.67
C ILE A 86 -3.96 -14.54 -16.85
N GLU A 87 -3.17 -14.44 -17.91
CA GLU A 87 -3.33 -15.22 -19.14
C GLU A 87 -2.24 -16.29 -19.30
N ASN A 88 -1.14 -16.16 -18.57
CA ASN A 88 0.02 -17.07 -18.68
C ASN A 88 0.86 -17.11 -17.38
N LEU A 89 1.86 -18.00 -17.35
CA LEU A 89 2.77 -18.16 -16.22
C LEU A 89 3.67 -16.93 -15.96
N GLU A 90 3.95 -16.12 -16.99
CA GLU A 90 4.74 -14.90 -16.84
C GLU A 90 4.00 -13.85 -16.03
N ASN A 91 2.69 -13.67 -16.24
CA ASN A 91 1.87 -12.80 -15.40
C ASN A 91 1.93 -13.23 -13.93
N ILE A 92 1.79 -14.53 -13.65
CA ILE A 92 1.88 -15.08 -12.28
C ILE A 92 3.26 -14.81 -11.67
N ARG A 93 4.33 -15.09 -12.43
CA ARG A 93 5.71 -14.84 -12.00
C ARG A 93 5.92 -13.38 -11.65
N THR A 94 5.44 -12.45 -12.46
CA THR A 94 5.54 -11.00 -12.20
C THR A 94 4.97 -10.65 -10.82
N TYR A 95 3.74 -11.06 -10.50
CA TYR A 95 3.15 -10.77 -9.18
C TYR A 95 3.96 -11.38 -8.02
N LEU A 96 4.42 -12.63 -8.16
CA LEU A 96 5.21 -13.30 -7.13
C LEU A 96 6.59 -12.65 -6.94
N ASP A 97 7.26 -12.24 -8.01
CA ASP A 97 8.57 -11.59 -7.99
C ASP A 97 8.50 -10.17 -7.39
N LEU A 98 7.35 -9.49 -7.47
CA LEU A 98 7.09 -8.24 -6.76
C LEU A 98 6.95 -8.43 -5.24
N GLY A 99 6.72 -9.68 -4.80
CA GLY A 99 6.59 -10.06 -3.40
C GLY A 99 5.17 -10.41 -2.96
N CYS A 100 4.21 -10.57 -3.89
CA CYS A 100 2.90 -11.10 -3.51
C CYS A 100 3.06 -12.51 -2.95
N GLU A 101 2.41 -12.78 -1.82
CA GLU A 101 2.51 -14.09 -1.20
C GLU A 101 1.73 -15.14 -1.98
N LYS A 102 0.58 -14.74 -2.54
CA LYS A 102 -0.32 -15.58 -3.33
C LYS A 102 -0.92 -14.81 -4.50
N VAL A 103 -1.13 -15.54 -5.59
CA VAL A 103 -1.83 -15.06 -6.79
C VAL A 103 -3.12 -15.84 -6.94
N PHE A 104 -4.23 -15.11 -7.06
CA PHE A 104 -5.56 -15.67 -7.22
C PHE A 104 -5.96 -15.68 -8.69
N LEU A 105 -6.31 -16.87 -9.15
CA LEU A 105 -6.70 -17.14 -10.52
C LEU A 105 -8.23 -17.18 -10.61
N ASN A 106 -8.79 -16.49 -11.59
CA ASN A 106 -10.21 -16.57 -11.94
C ASN A 106 -10.31 -17.10 -13.36
N PHE A 107 -11.05 -18.17 -13.56
CA PHE A 107 -11.32 -18.68 -14.89
C PHE A 107 -12.82 -18.83 -15.11
N ARG A 108 -13.26 -18.34 -16.26
CA ARG A 108 -14.64 -18.49 -16.75
C ARG A 108 -14.75 -19.54 -17.86
N SER A 109 -13.67 -20.28 -18.16
CA SER A 109 -13.59 -21.19 -19.32
C SER A 109 -12.56 -22.33 -19.12
N SER A 110 -12.71 -23.39 -19.93
CA SER A 110 -11.88 -24.62 -19.92
C SER A 110 -10.38 -24.40 -20.21
N CYS A 111 -9.99 -23.26 -20.78
CA CYS A 111 -8.57 -22.90 -20.94
C CYS A 111 -7.86 -22.61 -19.60
N GLY A 112 -8.61 -22.35 -18.53
CA GLY A 112 -8.06 -22.03 -17.22
C GLY A 112 -7.47 -23.20 -16.45
N GLU A 113 -7.98 -24.40 -16.68
CA GLU A 113 -7.52 -25.60 -15.98
C GLU A 113 -6.08 -25.97 -16.34
N LYS A 114 -5.74 -25.93 -17.64
CA LYS A 114 -4.36 -26.16 -18.07
C LYS A 114 -3.39 -25.15 -17.44
N LEU A 115 -3.75 -23.87 -17.44
CA LEU A 115 -2.90 -22.85 -16.83
C LEU A 115 -2.77 -23.07 -15.32
N LEU A 116 -3.83 -23.50 -14.64
CA LEU A 116 -3.79 -23.82 -13.22
C LEU A 116 -2.85 -24.98 -12.91
N GLU A 117 -2.94 -26.08 -13.66
CA GLU A 117 -2.06 -27.24 -13.51
C GLU A 117 -0.59 -26.86 -13.75
N GLU A 118 -0.32 -26.14 -14.85
CA GLU A 118 1.01 -25.64 -15.18
C GLU A 118 1.54 -24.68 -14.11
N ALA A 119 0.69 -23.79 -13.58
CA ALA A 119 1.06 -22.86 -12.52
C ALA A 119 1.36 -23.60 -11.21
N ALA A 120 0.55 -24.59 -10.85
CA ALA A 120 0.76 -25.38 -9.65
C ALA A 120 2.08 -26.17 -9.73
N ALA A 121 2.41 -26.70 -10.90
CA ALA A 121 3.70 -27.36 -11.15
C ALA A 121 4.88 -26.37 -11.09
N ALA A 122 4.73 -25.15 -11.61
CA ALA A 122 5.80 -24.17 -11.69
C ALA A 122 6.08 -23.43 -10.37
N PHE A 123 5.04 -23.08 -9.61
CA PHE A 123 5.13 -22.19 -8.44
C PHE A 123 4.73 -22.86 -7.12
N GLY A 124 4.07 -24.03 -7.20
CA GLY A 124 3.53 -24.74 -6.06
C GLY A 124 2.20 -24.16 -5.56
N ARG A 125 1.28 -25.05 -5.16
CA ARG A 125 -0.06 -24.70 -4.64
C ARG A 125 -0.09 -23.63 -3.54
N GLY A 126 0.97 -23.53 -2.73
CA GLY A 126 1.08 -22.58 -1.63
C GLY A 126 1.13 -21.11 -2.08
N LYS A 127 1.46 -20.89 -3.36
CA LYS A 127 1.51 -19.57 -4.02
C LYS A 127 0.23 -19.25 -4.80
N LEU A 128 -0.71 -20.19 -4.88
CA LEU A 128 -1.89 -20.05 -5.72
C LEU A 128 -3.16 -20.09 -4.88
N GLY A 129 -4.11 -19.26 -5.30
CA GLY A 129 -5.48 -19.25 -4.82
C GLY A 129 -6.47 -19.31 -5.98
N TRP A 130 -7.70 -19.74 -5.69
CA TRP A 130 -8.78 -19.78 -6.67
C TRP A 130 -9.83 -18.73 -6.33
N TYR A 131 -10.14 -17.86 -7.28
CA TYR A 131 -11.13 -16.80 -7.13
C TYR A 131 -12.45 -17.19 -7.81
N MET A 132 -13.54 -17.24 -7.03
CA MET A 132 -14.88 -17.59 -7.49
C MET A 132 -15.86 -16.44 -7.23
N GLU A 133 -16.50 -15.97 -8.29
CA GLU A 133 -17.61 -15.04 -8.24
C GLU A 133 -18.93 -15.79 -8.00
N THR A 134 -19.09 -16.96 -8.63
CA THR A 134 -20.28 -17.81 -8.50
C THR A 134 -19.92 -19.27 -8.18
N PRO A 135 -20.83 -20.05 -7.56
CA PRO A 135 -20.58 -21.46 -7.22
C PRO A 135 -20.28 -22.37 -8.42
N GLU A 136 -20.65 -21.94 -9.63
CA GLU A 136 -20.51 -22.69 -10.87
C GLU A 136 -19.10 -22.57 -11.47
N GLN A 137 -18.26 -21.66 -10.97
CA GLN A 137 -16.86 -21.47 -11.41
C GLN A 137 -15.92 -22.53 -10.81
N VAL A 138 -16.27 -23.78 -11.05
CA VAL A 138 -15.46 -24.96 -10.76
C VAL A 138 -14.92 -25.55 -12.06
N PRO A 139 -13.77 -26.24 -12.02
CA PRO A 139 -13.30 -27.08 -13.13
C PRO A 139 -14.39 -27.99 -13.73
N GLU A 140 -14.23 -28.44 -14.97
CA GLU A 140 -15.18 -29.26 -15.75
C GLU A 140 -15.61 -30.54 -15.02
N ASN A 141 -14.75 -31.06 -14.15
CA ASN A 141 -15.02 -32.23 -13.30
C ASN A 141 -16.00 -31.94 -12.13
N GLY A 142 -16.43 -30.68 -11.94
CA GLY A 142 -17.33 -30.23 -10.88
C GLY A 142 -16.70 -30.17 -9.48
N ALA A 143 -15.41 -30.49 -9.35
CA ALA A 143 -14.66 -30.52 -8.10
C ALA A 143 -13.88 -29.22 -7.89
N LEU A 144 -13.68 -28.84 -6.63
CA LEU A 144 -12.81 -27.71 -6.30
C LEU A 144 -11.34 -28.09 -6.58
N PRO A 145 -10.50 -27.16 -7.06
CA PRO A 145 -9.09 -27.43 -7.40
C PRO A 145 -8.21 -27.52 -6.15
N GLU A 146 -8.60 -28.36 -5.20
CA GLU A 146 -7.96 -28.43 -3.90
C GLU A 146 -6.55 -29.02 -3.94
N GLN A 147 -6.10 -29.60 -5.04
CA GLN A 147 -4.73 -30.11 -5.18
C GLN A 147 -3.79 -28.99 -5.66
N GLU A 148 -4.29 -28.11 -6.53
CA GLU A 148 -3.55 -27.07 -7.25
C GLU A 148 -3.46 -25.76 -6.47
N VAL A 149 -4.44 -25.47 -5.60
CA VAL A 149 -4.45 -24.25 -4.79
C VAL A 149 -4.42 -24.51 -3.29
N SER A 150 -4.04 -23.49 -2.53
CA SER A 150 -4.00 -23.54 -1.06
C SER A 150 -5.07 -22.71 -0.38
N MET A 151 -5.85 -21.91 -1.14
CA MET A 151 -6.82 -20.97 -0.59
C MET A 151 -7.89 -20.63 -1.63
N LEU A 152 -9.12 -20.37 -1.17
CA LEU A 152 -10.20 -19.86 -2.01
C LEU A 152 -10.50 -18.40 -1.65
N LEU A 153 -10.86 -17.60 -2.66
CA LEU A 153 -11.43 -16.27 -2.54
C LEU A 153 -12.83 -16.33 -3.13
N LEU A 154 -13.84 -15.97 -2.34
CA LEU A 154 -15.25 -16.11 -2.73
C LEU A 154 -15.96 -14.77 -2.64
N GLU A 155 -16.68 -14.40 -3.69
CA GLU A 155 -17.73 -13.38 -3.64
C GLU A 155 -18.96 -13.88 -2.85
N PRO A 156 -19.88 -12.99 -2.44
CA PRO A 156 -21.07 -13.37 -1.67
C PRO A 156 -21.93 -14.43 -2.35
N ALA A 157 -22.04 -14.39 -3.68
CA ALA A 157 -22.81 -15.38 -4.44
C ALA A 157 -22.18 -16.78 -4.37
N ALA A 158 -20.85 -16.88 -4.22
CA ALA A 158 -20.12 -18.13 -4.05
C ALA A 158 -19.94 -18.56 -2.58
N ALA A 159 -20.41 -17.78 -1.60
CA ALA A 159 -20.11 -18.01 -0.18
C ALA A 159 -20.51 -19.40 0.35
N GLY A 160 -21.53 -20.05 -0.23
CA GLY A 160 -21.93 -21.42 0.13
C GLY A 160 -20.89 -22.49 -0.21
N VAL A 161 -19.92 -22.19 -1.08
CA VAL A 161 -18.81 -23.10 -1.43
C VAL A 161 -17.92 -23.40 -0.22
N LYS A 162 -17.89 -22.50 0.78
CA LYS A 162 -17.10 -22.70 2.01
C LYS A 162 -17.44 -24.01 2.74
N ASP A 163 -18.67 -24.50 2.63
CA ASP A 163 -19.13 -25.71 3.31
C ASP A 163 -18.74 -26.99 2.55
N ARG A 164 -18.20 -26.84 1.33
CA ARG A 164 -17.75 -27.93 0.45
C ARG A 164 -16.24 -28.18 0.50
N THR A 165 -15.48 -27.36 1.24
CA THR A 165 -14.01 -27.40 1.25
C THR A 165 -13.43 -27.38 2.65
N LYS A 166 -12.19 -27.91 2.78
CA LYS A 166 -11.36 -27.73 3.98
C LYS A 166 -10.29 -26.65 3.82
N LEU A 167 -10.15 -26.08 2.62
CA LEU A 167 -9.20 -25.01 2.37
C LEU A 167 -9.57 -23.76 3.19
N PRO A 168 -8.59 -22.93 3.57
CA PRO A 168 -8.84 -21.56 3.99
C PRO A 168 -9.67 -20.80 2.95
N VAL A 169 -10.68 -20.08 3.42
CA VAL A 169 -11.59 -19.30 2.57
C VAL A 169 -11.51 -17.84 2.97
N LEU A 170 -11.25 -16.98 1.98
CA LEU A 170 -11.37 -15.54 2.08
C LEU A 170 -12.73 -15.13 1.53
N LEU A 171 -13.47 -14.37 2.30
CA LEU A 171 -14.71 -13.75 1.82
C LEU A 171 -14.39 -12.33 1.36
N HIS A 172 -14.66 -12.08 0.08
CA HIS A 172 -14.50 -10.80 -0.58
C HIS A 172 -15.87 -10.14 -0.74
N GLU A 173 -15.96 -8.84 -0.49
CA GLU A 173 -17.16 -8.05 -0.73
C GLU A 173 -16.80 -6.71 -1.36
N GLU A 174 -17.27 -6.44 -2.58
CA GLU A 174 -16.91 -5.18 -3.27
C GLU A 174 -17.31 -3.92 -2.49
N LYS A 175 -18.49 -3.93 -1.85
CA LYS A 175 -19.01 -2.79 -1.07
C LYS A 175 -18.18 -2.45 0.16
N ARG A 176 -17.25 -3.32 0.53
CA ARG A 176 -16.37 -3.18 1.69
C ARG A 176 -14.94 -2.80 1.32
N ALA A 177 -14.64 -2.70 0.02
CA ALA A 177 -13.40 -2.10 -0.41
C ALA A 177 -13.26 -0.70 0.17
N VAL A 178 -12.03 -0.34 0.53
CA VAL A 178 -11.67 0.85 1.33
C VAL A 178 -11.82 2.13 0.51
N CYS A 179 -13.05 2.40 0.08
CA CYS A 179 -13.39 3.37 -0.96
C CYS A 179 -14.49 4.36 -0.53
N THR A 180 -15.09 4.17 0.64
CA THR A 180 -16.04 5.14 1.21
C THR A 180 -15.40 5.83 2.42
N ALA A 181 -15.66 7.13 2.56
CA ALA A 181 -15.22 7.93 3.70
C ALA A 181 -15.59 7.32 5.06
N ASP A 182 -16.60 6.44 5.08
CA ASP A 182 -17.12 5.74 6.25
C ASP A 182 -16.31 4.49 6.65
N ASN A 183 -15.50 3.92 5.74
CA ASN A 183 -14.72 2.68 5.97
C ASN A 183 -13.20 2.89 5.89
N VAL A 184 -12.71 4.12 5.69
CA VAL A 184 -11.27 4.40 5.83
C VAL A 184 -10.95 4.40 7.33
N PRO A 185 -9.91 3.66 7.78
CA PRO A 185 -9.44 3.74 9.15
C PRO A 185 -9.20 5.21 9.51
N THR A 186 -10.01 5.75 10.42
CA THR A 186 -10.14 7.20 10.65
C THR A 186 -8.85 7.85 11.14
N TYR A 187 -7.91 7.03 11.65
CA TYR A 187 -6.53 7.40 11.90
C TYR A 187 -5.60 6.23 11.58
N VAL A 188 -4.70 6.40 10.61
CA VAL A 188 -3.57 5.48 10.46
C VAL A 188 -2.67 5.58 11.70
N TYR A 189 -2.45 6.79 12.23
CA TYR A 189 -1.64 7.01 13.42
C TYR A 189 -2.41 7.82 14.47
N LYS A 190 -2.32 7.38 15.72
CA LYS A 190 -2.81 8.14 16.88
C LYS A 190 -1.63 8.66 17.69
N SER A 191 -1.57 9.97 17.89
CA SER A 191 -0.53 10.55 18.73
C SER A 191 -0.77 10.23 20.21
N ALA A 192 0.28 9.84 20.93
CA ALA A 192 0.26 9.73 22.38
C ALA A 192 0.36 11.10 23.08
N ILE A 193 0.88 12.12 22.39
CA ILE A 193 1.05 13.48 22.90
C ILE A 193 0.10 14.41 22.12
N PRO A 194 -0.79 15.15 22.80
CA PRO A 194 -1.69 16.08 22.12
C PRO A 194 -0.91 17.29 21.56
N TRP A 195 -1.37 17.83 20.42
CA TRP A 195 -0.67 18.89 19.67
C TRP A 195 -0.38 20.12 20.54
N GLU A 196 -1.24 20.43 21.50
CA GLU A 196 -1.14 21.56 22.43
C GLU A 196 0.17 21.53 23.22
N LYS A 197 0.72 20.34 23.51
CA LYS A 197 1.98 20.17 24.25
C LYS A 197 3.25 20.37 23.40
N PHE A 198 3.12 20.48 22.08
CA PHE A 198 4.24 20.75 21.20
C PHE A 198 4.64 22.22 21.37
N LYS A 199 5.94 22.50 21.42
CA LYS A 199 6.50 23.85 21.48
C LYS A 199 6.66 24.38 20.06
N LYS A 200 5.79 25.32 19.68
CA LYS A 200 5.77 25.91 18.34
C LYS A 200 6.67 27.14 18.29
N ASN A 201 7.18 27.46 17.11
CA ASN A 201 7.84 28.74 16.86
C ASN A 201 6.83 29.91 16.85
N SER A 202 7.31 31.14 16.63
CA SER A 202 6.48 32.35 16.57
C SER A 202 5.38 32.33 15.50
N ASP A 203 5.53 31.48 14.49
CA ASP A 203 4.56 31.33 13.39
C ASP A 203 3.53 30.23 13.67
N GLY A 204 3.57 29.61 14.85
CA GLY A 204 2.71 28.48 15.21
C GLY A 204 3.10 27.16 14.55
N LEU A 205 4.36 27.04 14.10
CA LEU A 205 4.87 25.89 13.36
C LEU A 205 5.89 25.08 14.17
N VAL A 206 5.97 23.79 13.84
CA VAL A 206 6.97 22.86 14.38
C VAL A 206 7.85 22.37 13.21
N PRO A 207 9.19 22.49 13.28
CA PRO A 207 10.08 21.88 12.31
C PRO A 207 9.95 20.36 12.29
N VAL A 208 10.08 19.78 11.10
CA VAL A 208 10.04 18.34 10.87
C VAL A 208 11.28 17.93 10.11
N VAL A 209 12.12 17.11 10.75
CA VAL A 209 13.25 16.43 10.10
C VAL A 209 12.73 15.12 9.54
N VAL A 210 12.90 14.93 8.24
CA VAL A 210 12.38 13.75 7.53
C VAL A 210 13.54 12.82 7.22
N GLN A 211 13.43 11.58 7.65
CA GLN A 211 14.46 10.56 7.53
C GLN A 211 13.89 9.33 6.82
N ASP A 212 14.67 8.70 5.94
CA ASP A 212 14.27 7.42 5.38
C ASP A 212 14.32 6.33 6.45
N TYR A 213 13.23 5.57 6.55
CA TYR A 213 13.06 4.59 7.61
C TYR A 213 13.96 3.35 7.50
N LYS A 214 14.51 3.05 6.31
CA LYS A 214 15.37 1.87 6.08
C LYS A 214 16.83 2.19 6.29
N ASN A 215 17.32 3.28 5.68
CA ASN A 215 18.76 3.58 5.65
C ASN A 215 19.18 4.76 6.53
N ASN A 216 18.24 5.39 7.24
CA ASN A 216 18.50 6.53 8.12
C ASN A 216 19.03 7.81 7.43
N ASP A 217 18.99 7.89 6.11
CA ASP A 217 19.36 9.12 5.41
C ASP A 217 18.37 10.24 5.76
N VAL A 218 18.87 11.41 6.11
CA VAL A 218 18.05 12.61 6.22
C VAL A 218 17.65 13.05 4.82
N LEU A 219 16.34 13.11 4.55
CA LEU A 219 15.77 13.39 3.24
C LEU A 219 15.48 14.88 3.05
N MET A 220 14.87 15.53 4.03
CA MET A 220 14.51 16.94 3.95
C MET A 220 14.14 17.49 5.34
N VAL A 221 14.00 18.82 5.41
CA VAL A 221 13.36 19.51 6.53
C VAL A 221 12.16 20.30 6.01
N ALA A 222 11.07 20.25 6.76
CA ALA A 222 9.85 21.01 6.50
C ALA A 222 9.27 21.54 7.82
N TYR A 223 8.06 22.10 7.77
CA TYR A 223 7.33 22.59 8.94
C TYR A 223 5.92 22.04 8.91
N MET A 224 5.32 21.85 10.08
CA MET A 224 3.90 21.50 10.24
C MET A 224 3.21 22.51 11.15
N ASN A 225 1.98 22.87 10.79
CA ASN A 225 0.99 23.39 11.73
C ASN A 225 0.11 22.21 12.23
N GLN A 226 -0.88 22.50 13.08
CA GLN A 226 -1.79 21.49 13.63
C GLN A 226 -2.48 20.68 12.53
N GLU A 227 -3.03 21.38 11.54
CA GLU A 227 -3.79 20.77 10.46
C GLU A 227 -2.92 19.82 9.60
N ALA A 228 -1.68 20.20 9.33
CA ALA A 228 -0.72 19.36 8.61
C ALA A 228 -0.35 18.10 9.41
N PHE A 229 -0.18 18.23 10.74
CA PHE A 229 0.09 17.10 11.62
C PHE A 229 -1.10 16.13 11.69
N GLU A 230 -2.31 16.64 11.89
CA GLU A 230 -3.53 15.85 11.94
C GLU A 230 -3.82 15.16 10.61
N ALA A 231 -3.64 15.86 9.48
CA ALA A 231 -3.73 15.28 8.15
C ALA A 231 -2.72 14.15 7.94
N THR A 232 -1.49 14.32 8.44
CA THR A 232 -0.44 13.30 8.39
C THR A 232 -0.81 12.07 9.22
N CYS A 233 -1.32 12.26 10.44
CA CYS A 233 -1.77 11.18 11.30
C CYS A 233 -2.96 10.42 10.71
N ARG A 234 -3.92 11.15 10.15
CA ARG A 234 -5.12 10.60 9.52
C ARG A 234 -4.80 9.79 8.27
N THR A 235 -3.97 10.34 7.38
CA THR A 235 -3.74 9.75 6.04
C THR A 235 -2.52 8.86 5.95
N GLY A 236 -1.62 8.91 6.94
CA GLY A 236 -0.31 8.26 6.86
C GLY A 236 0.63 8.85 5.80
N ARG A 237 0.26 9.95 5.13
CA ARG A 237 1.11 10.68 4.17
C ARG A 237 1.65 11.94 4.78
N MET A 238 2.90 12.25 4.51
CA MET A 238 3.50 13.50 4.97
C MET A 238 2.80 14.70 4.34
N THR A 239 2.15 15.48 5.21
CA THR A 239 1.56 16.78 4.88
C THR A 239 2.30 17.85 5.65
N TYR A 240 2.76 18.88 4.95
CA TYR A 240 3.53 19.98 5.51
C TYR A 240 2.75 21.29 5.42
N TRP A 241 3.18 22.30 6.17
CA TRP A 241 2.78 23.68 5.97
C TRP A 241 3.81 24.40 5.10
N SER A 242 3.39 24.86 3.92
CA SER A 242 4.25 25.67 3.07
C SER A 242 4.30 27.10 3.60
N ARG A 243 5.44 27.51 4.17
CA ARG A 243 5.59 28.87 4.73
C ARG A 243 5.46 29.97 3.68
N SER A 244 5.92 29.73 2.45
CA SER A 244 5.86 30.71 1.36
C SER A 244 4.47 30.84 0.77
N ARG A 245 3.74 29.72 0.62
CA ARG A 245 2.39 29.69 0.05
C ARG A 245 1.28 29.85 1.09
N ARG A 246 1.61 29.66 2.37
CA ARG A 246 0.70 29.69 3.52
C ARG A 246 -0.49 28.74 3.35
N GLU A 247 -0.19 27.52 2.90
CA GLU A 247 -1.17 26.47 2.65
C GLU A 247 -0.61 25.09 3.03
N LEU A 248 -1.50 24.11 3.16
CA LEU A 248 -1.14 22.71 3.29
C LEU A 248 -0.48 22.19 2.00
N TRP A 249 0.58 21.41 2.17
CA TRP A 249 1.30 20.78 1.08
C TRP A 249 1.50 19.29 1.38
N VAL A 250 0.71 18.45 0.71
CA VAL A 250 0.90 17.00 0.74
C VAL A 250 2.04 16.64 -0.21
N LYS A 251 3.10 16.03 0.33
CA LYS A 251 4.30 15.70 -0.45
C LYS A 251 3.97 14.66 -1.52
N GLY A 252 4.29 14.98 -2.76
CA GLY A 252 4.15 14.08 -3.90
C GLY A 252 2.89 14.29 -4.74
N LEU A 253 1.93 15.15 -4.34
CA LEU A 253 0.70 15.36 -5.12
C LEU A 253 0.97 15.79 -6.57
N THR A 254 1.96 16.65 -6.79
CA THR A 254 2.31 17.13 -8.15
C THR A 254 3.35 16.24 -8.82
N SER A 255 4.33 15.72 -8.06
CA SER A 255 5.50 15.04 -8.63
C SER A 255 5.40 13.51 -8.64
N GLY A 256 4.38 12.92 -8.03
CA GLY A 256 4.28 11.48 -7.77
C GLY A 256 5.26 10.94 -6.71
N HIS A 257 6.14 11.79 -6.16
CA HIS A 257 7.17 11.38 -5.19
C HIS A 257 6.67 11.52 -3.75
N PHE A 258 5.89 10.54 -3.31
CA PHE A 258 5.23 10.53 -2.02
C PHE A 258 6.15 10.17 -0.85
N GLN A 259 5.73 10.57 0.35
CA GLN A 259 6.35 10.18 1.62
C GLN A 259 5.27 9.62 2.53
N PHE A 260 5.45 8.38 2.96
CA PHE A 260 4.53 7.71 3.86
C PHE A 260 5.16 7.55 5.24
N VAL A 261 4.44 7.97 6.26
CA VAL A 261 4.88 7.89 7.66
C VAL A 261 5.10 6.43 8.04
N ARG A 262 6.18 6.18 8.79
CA ARG A 262 6.40 4.93 9.55
C ARG A 262 6.39 5.19 11.05
N SER A 263 7.00 6.28 11.46
CA SER A 263 6.93 6.75 12.85
C SER A 263 7.12 8.25 12.89
N LEU A 264 6.48 8.89 13.86
CA LEU A 264 6.72 10.26 14.26
C LEU A 264 7.26 10.23 15.68
N THR A 265 8.33 10.96 15.94
CA THR A 265 8.94 11.08 17.26
C THR A 265 9.16 12.56 17.54
N LEU A 266 8.82 12.98 18.75
CA LEU A 266 9.04 14.33 19.20
C LEU A 266 10.35 14.36 20.01
N ASP A 267 11.14 15.41 19.86
CA ASP A 267 12.39 15.56 20.59
C ASP A 267 12.19 15.91 22.07
N CYS A 268 13.29 16.07 22.82
CA CYS A 268 13.24 16.10 24.28
C CYS A 268 12.58 17.35 24.88
N ASP A 269 12.55 18.46 24.14
CA ASP A 269 11.90 19.71 24.58
C ASP A 269 10.62 20.03 23.79
N ASN A 270 10.14 19.04 23.03
CA ASN A 270 8.87 19.04 22.31
C ASN A 270 8.77 20.03 21.15
N ASP A 271 9.88 20.50 20.60
CA ASP A 271 9.90 21.55 19.57
C ASP A 271 10.22 21.08 18.17
N THR A 272 10.62 19.82 17.98
CA THR A 272 10.97 19.27 16.67
C THR A 272 10.46 17.85 16.48
N ILE A 273 9.86 17.57 15.32
CA ILE A 273 9.42 16.22 14.94
C ILE A 273 10.50 15.55 14.10
N LEU A 274 10.90 14.33 14.46
CA LEU A 274 11.57 13.39 13.58
C LEU A 274 10.52 12.48 12.93
N ALA A 275 10.38 12.60 11.61
CA ALA A 275 9.51 11.75 10.81
C ALA A 275 10.34 10.69 10.07
N ARG A 276 10.18 9.42 10.44
CA ARG A 276 10.72 8.30 9.65
C ARG A 276 9.70 7.93 8.57
N VAL A 277 10.11 7.94 7.31
CA VAL A 277 9.20 7.79 6.16
C VAL A 277 9.69 6.75 5.16
N ALA A 278 8.75 6.06 4.52
CA ALA A 278 8.97 5.37 3.26
C ALA A 278 8.88 6.37 2.11
N GLN A 279 10.02 6.66 1.47
CA GLN A 279 10.11 7.58 0.34
C GLN A 279 9.83 6.86 -0.98
N ILE A 280 8.91 7.40 -1.78
CA ILE A 280 8.68 7.01 -3.17
C ILE A 280 9.31 8.07 -4.08
N GLY A 281 10.11 7.64 -5.06
CA GLY A 281 10.85 8.54 -5.94
C GLY A 281 11.79 9.49 -5.18
N ALA A 282 11.99 10.71 -5.70
CA ALA A 282 12.88 11.69 -5.11
C ALA A 282 12.21 12.53 -4.00
N ALA A 283 12.90 12.73 -2.86
CA ALA A 283 12.43 13.67 -1.85
C ALA A 283 12.54 15.12 -2.36
N CYS A 284 13.60 15.42 -3.13
CA CYS A 284 13.85 16.74 -3.67
C CYS A 284 13.17 16.95 -5.02
N HIS A 285 12.69 18.17 -5.27
CA HIS A 285 12.12 18.58 -6.55
C HIS A 285 13.13 18.60 -7.70
N THR A 286 14.43 18.57 -7.40
CA THR A 286 15.52 18.50 -8.39
C THR A 286 15.82 17.06 -8.82
N GLY A 287 15.02 16.08 -8.40
CA GLY A 287 15.24 14.66 -8.70
C GLY A 287 16.25 13.95 -7.79
N HIS A 288 16.88 14.66 -6.84
CA HIS A 288 17.77 14.02 -5.86
C HIS A 288 16.99 13.30 -4.76
N ARG A 289 17.53 12.17 -4.31
CA ARG A 289 16.94 11.37 -3.22
C ARG A 289 16.77 12.17 -1.93
N SER A 290 17.76 13.00 -1.58
CA SER A 290 17.74 13.90 -0.42
C SER A 290 17.92 15.35 -0.88
N CYS A 291 17.33 16.30 -0.16
CA CYS A 291 17.63 17.73 -0.28
C CYS A 291 19.05 18.07 0.18
N PHE A 292 19.69 17.22 0.99
CA PHE A 292 21.04 17.38 1.54
C PHE A 292 22.10 16.71 0.64
N PHE A 293 22.11 17.04 -0.65
CA PHE A 293 23.00 16.42 -1.65
C PHE A 293 24.27 17.22 -1.95
N LYS A 294 24.37 18.47 -1.48
CA LYS A 294 25.53 19.34 -1.72
C LYS A 294 26.46 19.29 -0.50
N GLN A 295 27.63 18.67 -0.66
CA GLN A 295 28.66 18.65 0.37
C GLN A 295 29.27 20.06 0.52
N LEU A 296 29.27 20.60 1.75
CA LEU A 296 29.85 21.91 2.03
C LEU A 296 31.31 21.85 2.47
N VAL A 297 31.64 20.90 3.35
CA VAL A 297 32.98 20.71 3.92
C VAL A 297 33.20 19.20 4.13
N ARG A 298 34.43 18.72 3.94
CA ARG A 298 34.88 17.37 4.30
C ARG A 298 36.29 17.47 4.86
N THR A 299 36.57 16.76 5.94
CA THR A 299 37.94 16.54 6.39
C THR A 299 38.52 15.39 5.57
N ASP A 300 39.60 15.66 4.84
CA ASP A 300 40.41 14.63 4.22
C ASP A 300 40.93 13.76 5.38
N GLY A 301 40.55 12.48 5.40
CA GLY A 301 40.69 11.66 6.59
C GLY A 301 42.15 11.44 7.00
N GLU A 302 42.62 12.18 7.99
CA GLU A 302 43.62 11.73 8.97
C GLU A 302 43.17 12.23 10.36
N TYR A 303 42.35 11.44 11.04
CA TYR A 303 42.35 11.47 12.50
C TYR A 303 43.66 10.80 12.94
N ARG A 304 44.71 11.59 13.20
CA ARG A 304 45.79 11.11 14.06
C ARG A 304 45.21 10.92 15.45
N GLN A 305 45.10 9.66 15.87
CA GLN A 305 45.10 9.34 17.29
C GLN A 305 46.51 9.67 17.78
N ASP A 306 46.68 10.85 18.36
CA ASP A 306 47.83 11.14 19.22
C ASP A 306 47.39 10.82 20.65
N ASP A 307 47.90 9.67 21.13
CA ASP A 307 48.06 9.14 22.50
C ASP A 307 47.17 9.68 23.65
#